data_AF-U2EIY3-F1
#
_entry.id   AF-U2EIY3-F1
#
_cell.length_a   1.000
_cell.length_b   1.000
_cell.length_c   1.000
_cell.angle_alpha   90.00
_cell.angle_beta   90.00
_cell.angle_gamma   90.00
#
_symmetry.space_group_name_H-M   'P 1'
#
loop_
_entity.id
_entity.type
_entity.pdbx_description
1 polymer ?
#
loop_
_entity_poly.entity_id
_entity_poly.type
_entity_poly.pdbx_seq_one_letter_code
_entity_poly.pdbx_strand_id
1 'polypeptide(L)'
;MTQYFSSNSHDLRIVSAEQLYARAALVQDLNSKEIKSATAVAWYRLPDKIPCGLSDCHQWHGRGYVARLPDGREVHMGKDCGTSLLGEEWRHATNALDYQDRIRQLRITLDNALVAKVEIERELDALTEAPNGARWVARRKREFESTLPEQVIDRIKAQARRHETAVTIEVHLSADEIAKRSAGGQRVTVKSGV
;
A
#
# COMPACT_ATOMS: atom_id res chain seq x y z
N MET A 1 -14.72 -13.18 -13.66
CA MET A 1 -13.25 -13.05 -13.78
C MET A 1 -12.90 -13.11 -15.26
N THR A 2 -12.91 -11.96 -15.94
CA THR A 2 -12.60 -11.90 -17.37
C THR A 2 -11.10 -11.65 -17.50
N GLN A 3 -10.33 -12.73 -17.63
CA GLN A 3 -8.92 -12.63 -17.98
C GLN A 3 -8.82 -12.15 -19.43
N TYR A 4 -8.58 -10.86 -19.62
CA TYR A 4 -8.10 -10.31 -20.87
C TYR A 4 -6.63 -10.73 -21.06
N PHE A 5 -6.41 -11.98 -21.45
CA PHE A 5 -5.17 -12.37 -22.11
C PHE A 5 -5.23 -11.87 -23.55
N SER A 6 -4.83 -10.62 -23.75
CA SER A 6 -4.54 -10.11 -25.09
C SER A 6 -3.19 -10.68 -25.53
N SER A 7 -3.27 -11.66 -26.42
CA SER A 7 -2.16 -12.20 -27.19
C SER A 7 -1.40 -11.09 -27.92
N ASN A 8 -0.07 -11.05 -27.72
CA ASN A 8 0.94 -10.16 -28.31
C ASN A 8 1.07 -8.72 -27.77
N SER A 9 0.99 -8.50 -26.45
CA SER A 9 1.68 -7.35 -25.85
C SER A 9 3.04 -7.79 -25.31
N HIS A 10 4.15 -7.37 -25.94
CA HIS A 10 5.44 -7.45 -25.25
C HIS A 10 5.31 -6.68 -23.93
N ASP A 11 5.51 -7.35 -22.81
CA ASP A 11 5.51 -6.69 -21.50
C ASP A 11 6.64 -5.66 -21.49
N LEU A 12 6.26 -4.38 -21.34
CA LEU A 12 7.21 -3.27 -21.24
C LEU A 12 8.06 -3.37 -19.98
N ARG A 13 7.59 -4.13 -18.98
CA ARG A 13 8.22 -4.30 -17.68
C ARG A 13 8.57 -5.76 -17.44
N ILE A 14 9.84 -6.00 -17.15
CA ILE A 14 10.38 -7.30 -16.76
C ILE A 14 10.68 -7.28 -15.26
N VAL A 15 10.13 -8.25 -14.52
CA VAL A 15 10.20 -8.29 -13.04
C VAL A 15 11.09 -9.40 -12.50
N SER A 16 11.50 -10.35 -13.33
CA SER A 16 12.41 -11.43 -12.93
C SER A 16 13.48 -11.72 -13.99
N ALA A 17 14.61 -12.27 -13.55
CA ALA A 17 15.67 -12.72 -14.45
C ALA A 17 15.16 -13.85 -15.38
N GLU A 18 14.29 -14.73 -14.88
CA GLU A 18 13.65 -15.77 -15.67
C GLU A 18 12.86 -15.19 -16.85
N GLN A 19 12.02 -14.18 -16.61
CA GLN A 19 11.28 -13.50 -17.69
C GLN A 19 12.21 -12.85 -18.70
N LEU A 20 13.34 -12.30 -18.24
CA LEU A 20 14.34 -11.70 -19.12
C LEU A 20 14.96 -12.77 -20.02
N TYR A 21 15.50 -13.84 -19.44
CA TYR A 21 16.21 -14.90 -20.15
C TYR A 21 15.30 -15.81 -20.97
N ALA A 22 13.99 -15.83 -20.70
CA ALA A 22 13.00 -16.56 -21.50
C ALA A 22 12.73 -15.90 -22.87
N ARG A 23 13.23 -14.68 -23.11
CA ARG A 23 13.02 -13.97 -24.38
C ARG A 23 13.82 -14.64 -25.49
N ALA A 24 13.14 -15.22 -26.48
CA ALA A 24 13.76 -15.98 -27.56
C ALA A 24 14.80 -15.19 -28.39
N ALA A 25 14.64 -13.86 -28.49
CA ALA A 25 15.56 -12.99 -29.23
C ALA A 25 16.76 -12.51 -28.39
N LEU A 26 16.80 -12.82 -27.08
CA LEU A 26 17.86 -12.35 -26.19
C LEU A 26 19.17 -13.08 -26.49
N VAL A 27 20.19 -12.29 -26.79
CA VAL A 27 21.57 -12.73 -26.98
C VAL A 27 22.37 -12.27 -25.76
N GLN A 28 23.09 -13.22 -25.17
CA GLN A 28 24.06 -12.95 -24.12
C GLN A 28 25.44 -12.69 -24.73
N ASP A 29 26.26 -11.91 -24.03
CA ASP A 29 27.61 -11.55 -24.47
C ASP A 29 27.65 -10.93 -25.87
N LEU A 30 26.72 -10.02 -26.16
CA LEU A 30 26.72 -9.29 -27.42
C LEU A 30 27.86 -8.27 -27.44
N ASN A 31 28.64 -8.27 -28.52
CA ASN A 31 29.74 -7.32 -28.69
C ASN A 31 29.20 -5.90 -28.83
N SER A 32 29.59 -5.00 -27.94
CA SER A 32 29.17 -3.59 -27.93
C SER A 32 29.43 -2.89 -29.27
N LYS A 33 30.49 -3.27 -29.99
CA LYS A 33 30.86 -2.69 -31.30
C LYS A 33 29.89 -3.06 -32.42
N GLU A 34 29.10 -4.12 -32.26
CA GLU A 34 28.04 -4.49 -33.21
C GLU A 34 26.79 -3.61 -33.07
N ILE A 35 26.63 -2.94 -31.92
CA ILE A 35 25.44 -2.18 -31.58
C ILE A 35 25.61 -0.74 -32.05
N LYS A 36 25.26 -0.49 -33.32
CA LYS A 36 25.27 0.87 -33.90
C LYS A 36 24.01 1.67 -33.60
N SER A 37 22.89 0.97 -33.47
CA SER A 37 21.59 1.53 -33.11
C SER A 37 20.75 0.46 -32.45
N ALA A 38 19.87 0.87 -31.54
CA ALA A 38 18.90 -0.02 -30.92
C ALA A 38 17.69 0.78 -30.43
N THR A 39 16.57 0.08 -30.24
CA THR A 39 15.36 0.63 -29.62
C THR A 39 15.14 -0.02 -28.27
N ALA A 40 14.70 0.75 -27.28
CA ALA A 40 14.35 0.22 -25.97
C ALA A 40 12.96 -0.43 -26.07
N VAL A 41 12.88 -1.76 -25.88
CA VAL A 41 11.63 -2.52 -26.03
C VAL A 41 11.02 -2.96 -24.70
N ALA A 42 11.81 -3.00 -23.64
CA ALA A 42 11.36 -3.26 -22.28
C ALA A 42 12.36 -2.64 -21.28
N TRP A 43 11.89 -2.37 -20.07
CA TRP A 43 12.72 -2.03 -18.93
C TRP A 43 12.63 -3.13 -17.88
N TYR A 44 13.68 -3.30 -17.09
CA TYR A 44 13.71 -4.24 -16.00
C TYR A 44 14.09 -3.58 -14.69
N ARG A 45 13.49 -4.08 -13.61
CA ARG A 45 13.96 -3.85 -12.24
C ARG A 45 13.83 -5.15 -11.47
N LEU A 46 14.95 -5.78 -11.24
CA LEU A 46 15.07 -7.11 -10.68
C LEU A 46 15.37 -7.03 -9.18
N PRO A 47 14.91 -8.02 -8.39
CA PRO A 47 15.28 -8.13 -6.98
C PRO A 47 16.78 -8.39 -6.82
N ASP A 48 17.32 -9.31 -7.62
CA ASP A 48 18.74 -9.63 -7.68
C ASP A 48 19.38 -9.01 -8.92
N LYS A 49 20.64 -8.58 -8.78
CA LYS A 49 21.39 -8.06 -9.91
C LYS A 49 21.77 -9.20 -10.86
N ILE A 50 21.86 -8.89 -12.15
CA ILE A 50 22.35 -9.78 -13.20
C ILE A 50 23.53 -9.13 -13.94
N PRO A 51 24.47 -9.91 -14.50
CA PRO A 51 25.54 -9.35 -15.32
C PRO A 51 24.96 -8.68 -16.57
N CYS A 52 25.56 -7.58 -17.01
CA CYS A 52 25.23 -6.92 -18.28
C CYS A 52 25.37 -7.90 -19.45
N GLY A 53 24.46 -7.82 -20.43
CA GLY A 53 24.48 -8.68 -21.62
C GLY A 53 25.52 -8.27 -22.67
N LEU A 54 26.28 -7.20 -22.42
CA LEU A 54 27.40 -6.78 -23.26
C LEU A 54 28.67 -7.57 -22.90
N SER A 55 29.36 -8.07 -23.92
CA SER A 55 30.57 -8.90 -23.78
C SER A 55 31.75 -8.20 -23.11
N ASP A 56 31.76 -6.87 -23.07
CA ASP A 56 32.87 -6.03 -22.60
C ASP A 56 32.54 -5.27 -21.30
N CYS A 57 31.34 -5.44 -20.75
CA CYS A 57 30.90 -4.73 -19.56
C CYS A 57 30.82 -5.65 -18.34
N HIS A 58 30.01 -6.73 -18.43
CA HIS A 58 29.69 -7.68 -17.35
C HIS A 58 29.34 -7.08 -15.98
N GLN A 59 29.08 -5.77 -15.89
CA GLN A 59 28.70 -5.12 -14.64
C GLN A 59 27.34 -5.65 -14.17
N TRP A 60 27.20 -5.79 -12.85
CA TRP A 60 25.98 -6.31 -12.25
C TRP A 60 24.92 -5.22 -12.11
N HIS A 61 23.79 -5.38 -12.81
CA HIS A 61 22.69 -4.43 -12.84
C HIS A 61 21.41 -5.01 -12.23
N GLY A 62 20.77 -4.26 -11.33
CA GLY A 62 19.42 -4.56 -10.84
C GLY A 62 18.33 -3.79 -11.61
N ARG A 63 18.72 -2.84 -12.47
CA ARG A 63 17.81 -2.06 -13.31
C ARG A 63 18.48 -1.74 -14.64
N GLY A 64 17.71 -1.76 -15.71
CA GLY A 64 18.17 -1.42 -17.04
C GLY A 64 17.08 -1.61 -18.07
N TYR A 65 17.49 -1.82 -19.31
CA TYR A 65 16.60 -1.94 -20.45
C TYR A 65 17.00 -3.11 -21.34
N VAL A 66 16.03 -3.62 -22.08
CA VAL A 66 16.24 -4.54 -23.20
C VAL A 66 16.30 -3.71 -24.46
N ALA A 67 17.45 -3.73 -25.11
CA ALA A 67 17.69 -3.10 -26.39
C ALA A 67 17.42 -4.12 -27.50
N ARG A 68 16.61 -3.74 -28.50
CA ARG A 68 16.40 -4.51 -29.72
C ARG A 68 17.15 -3.85 -30.87
N LEU A 69 18.03 -4.61 -31.51
CA LEU A 69 18.78 -4.21 -32.69
C LEU A 69 17.89 -4.28 -33.95
N PRO A 70 18.28 -3.60 -35.05
CA PRO A 70 17.54 -3.66 -36.31
C PRO A 70 17.42 -5.07 -36.92
N ASP A 71 18.37 -5.96 -36.60
CA ASP A 71 18.38 -7.36 -37.04
C ASP A 71 17.47 -8.28 -36.18
N GLY A 72 16.78 -7.70 -35.18
CA GLY A 72 15.86 -8.41 -34.31
C GLY A 72 16.49 -9.03 -33.06
N ARG A 73 17.83 -9.04 -32.94
CA ARG A 73 18.50 -9.50 -31.72
C ARG A 73 18.20 -8.56 -30.56
N GLU A 74 18.10 -9.11 -29.36
CA GLU A 74 17.91 -8.36 -28.13
C GLU A 74 19.10 -8.53 -27.20
N VAL A 75 19.42 -7.50 -26.42
CA VAL A 75 20.42 -7.56 -25.36
C VAL A 75 19.94 -6.74 -24.18
N HIS A 76 20.19 -7.22 -22.96
CA HIS A 76 19.91 -6.45 -21.75
C HIS A 76 21.14 -5.67 -21.32
N MET A 77 20.94 -4.43 -20.90
CA MET A 77 22.03 -3.56 -20.44
C MET A 77 21.56 -2.60 -19.37
N GLY A 78 22.48 -2.20 -18.50
CA GLY A 78 22.24 -1.13 -17.55
C GLY A 78 21.87 0.19 -18.25
N LYS A 79 21.11 1.04 -17.56
CA LYS A 79 20.71 2.37 -18.05
C LYS A 79 21.92 3.19 -18.52
N ASP A 80 22.96 3.21 -17.68
CA ASP A 80 24.15 4.01 -17.93
C ASP A 80 25.02 3.40 -19.03
N CYS A 81 25.08 2.06 -19.11
CA CYS A 81 25.75 1.34 -20.19
C CYS A 81 25.16 1.68 -21.55
N GLY A 82 23.82 1.58 -21.67
CA GLY A 82 23.15 1.91 -22.93
C GLY A 82 23.31 3.38 -23.31
N THR A 83 23.24 4.29 -22.34
CA THR A 83 23.45 5.73 -22.59
C THR A 83 24.88 6.03 -23.02
N SER A 84 25.88 5.35 -22.42
CA SER A 84 27.28 5.50 -22.81
C SER A 84 27.56 4.93 -24.22
N LEU A 85 26.85 3.87 -24.61
CA LEU A 85 27.06 3.19 -25.89
C LEU A 85 26.32 3.88 -27.05
N LEU A 86 25.07 4.27 -26.83
CA LEU A 86 24.14 4.74 -27.87
C LEU A 86 23.77 6.22 -27.74
N GLY A 87 24.27 6.91 -26.71
CA GLY A 87 24.15 8.35 -26.56
C GLY A 87 22.73 8.85 -26.30
N GLU A 88 22.43 10.02 -26.87
CA GLU A 88 21.20 10.78 -26.62
C GLU A 88 19.96 10.12 -27.21
N GLU A 89 20.05 9.52 -28.39
CA GLU A 89 18.95 8.79 -29.03
C GLU A 89 18.42 7.66 -28.13
N TRP A 90 19.32 6.93 -27.48
CA TRP A 90 18.92 5.91 -26.52
C TRP A 90 18.23 6.49 -25.28
N ARG A 91 18.71 7.64 -24.79
CA ARG A 91 18.05 8.35 -23.70
C ARG A 91 16.63 8.76 -24.07
N HIS A 92 16.41 9.23 -25.30
CA HIS A 92 15.06 9.53 -25.80
C HIS A 92 14.19 8.27 -25.87
N ALA A 93 14.71 7.17 -26.42
CA ALA A 93 13.98 5.91 -26.53
C ALA A 93 13.57 5.35 -25.16
N THR A 94 14.49 5.32 -24.21
CA THR A 94 14.22 4.86 -22.83
C THR A 94 13.23 5.75 -22.09
N ASN A 95 13.35 7.08 -22.21
CA ASN A 95 12.38 8.02 -21.63
C ASN A 95 10.97 7.84 -22.22
N ALA A 96 10.87 7.62 -23.52
CA ALA A 96 9.59 7.36 -24.18
C ALA A 96 8.96 6.05 -23.66
N LEU A 97 9.77 5.00 -23.49
CA LEU A 97 9.33 3.73 -22.93
C LEU A 97 8.85 3.88 -21.47
N ASP A 98 9.62 4.58 -20.63
CA ASP A 98 9.26 4.85 -19.23
C ASP A 98 7.94 5.64 -19.14
N TYR A 99 7.75 6.61 -20.05
CA TYR A 99 6.51 7.37 -20.13
C TYR A 99 5.32 6.48 -20.55
N GLN A 100 5.49 5.62 -21.56
CA GLN A 100 4.46 4.69 -22.00
C GLN A 100 4.04 3.72 -20.88
N ASP A 101 4.99 3.13 -20.16
CA ASP A 101 4.68 2.27 -19.02
C ASP A 101 3.97 3.06 -17.91
N ARG A 102 4.43 4.27 -17.59
CA ARG A 102 3.74 5.13 -16.60
C ARG A 102 2.27 5.36 -16.96
N ILE A 103 1.97 5.71 -18.20
CA ILE A 103 0.58 5.92 -18.65
C ILE A 103 -0.21 4.62 -18.56
N ARG A 104 0.38 3.47 -18.92
CA ARG A 104 -0.25 2.15 -18.78
C ARG A 104 -0.58 1.83 -17.32
N GLN A 105 0.36 2.05 -16.40
CA GLN A 105 0.15 1.79 -14.97
C GLN A 105 -0.94 2.70 -14.38
N LEU A 106 -0.98 3.98 -14.78
CA LEU A 106 -2.02 4.90 -14.34
C LEU A 106 -3.42 4.45 -14.78
N ARG A 107 -3.57 3.96 -16.02
CA ARG A 107 -4.85 3.41 -16.51
C ARG A 107 -5.27 2.19 -15.71
N ILE A 108 -4.37 1.22 -15.51
CA ILE A 108 -4.64 0.02 -14.71
C ILE A 108 -5.06 0.41 -13.28
N THR A 109 -4.36 1.38 -12.68
CA THR A 109 -4.67 1.86 -11.32
C THR A 109 -6.06 2.48 -11.26
N LEU A 110 -6.41 3.31 -12.25
CA LEU A 110 -7.73 3.93 -12.34
C LEU A 110 -8.83 2.90 -12.52
N ASP A 111 -8.65 1.94 -13.43
CA ASP A 111 -9.62 0.88 -13.69
C ASP A 111 -9.84 0.03 -12.43
N ASN A 112 -8.77 -0.34 -11.73
CA ASN A 112 -8.87 -1.06 -10.46
C ASN A 112 -9.60 -0.25 -9.39
N ALA A 113 -9.35 1.06 -9.29
CA ALA A 113 -10.05 1.93 -8.36
C ALA A 113 -11.55 2.04 -8.69
N LEU A 114 -11.91 2.12 -9.98
CA LEU A 114 -13.31 2.16 -10.43
C LEU A 114 -14.03 0.85 -10.11
N VAL A 115 -13.37 -0.29 -10.26
CA VAL A 115 -13.94 -1.60 -9.87
C VAL A 115 -14.09 -1.69 -8.36
N ALA A 116 -13.06 -1.30 -7.60
CA ALA A 116 -13.08 -1.35 -6.14
C ALA A 116 -14.11 -0.39 -5.52
N LYS A 117 -14.42 0.72 -6.20
CA LYS A 117 -15.39 1.73 -5.75
C LYS A 117 -16.71 1.11 -5.30
N VAL A 118 -17.25 0.16 -6.07
CA VAL A 118 -18.56 -0.44 -5.79
C VAL A 118 -18.55 -1.18 -4.44
N GLU A 119 -17.53 -1.97 -4.17
CA GLU A 119 -17.41 -2.68 -2.89
C GLU A 119 -17.13 -1.72 -1.74
N ILE A 120 -16.29 -0.70 -1.96
CA ILE A 120 -16.03 0.34 -0.94
C ILE A 120 -17.31 1.10 -0.59
N GLU A 121 -18.11 1.50 -1.58
CA GLU A 121 -19.39 2.17 -1.36
C GLU A 121 -20.35 1.27 -0.58
N ARG A 122 -20.40 -0.02 -0.92
CA ARG A 122 -21.22 -0.99 -0.20
C ARG A 122 -20.78 -1.19 1.25
N GLU A 123 -19.48 -1.30 1.50
CA GLU A 123 -18.94 -1.41 2.87
C GLU A 123 -19.21 -0.13 3.67
N LEU A 124 -19.06 1.04 3.04
CA LEU A 124 -19.36 2.32 3.65
C LEU A 124 -20.84 2.41 4.04
N ASP A 125 -21.75 2.05 3.14
CA ASP A 125 -23.18 2.00 3.41
C ASP A 125 -23.49 1.02 4.55
N ALA A 126 -22.87 -0.15 4.56
CA ALA A 126 -23.05 -1.12 5.64
C ALA A 126 -22.58 -0.57 7.00
N LEU A 127 -21.45 0.14 7.06
CA LEU A 127 -20.95 0.73 8.30
C LEU A 127 -21.76 1.95 8.75
N THR A 128 -22.29 2.73 7.81
CA THR A 128 -22.98 3.98 8.11
C THR A 128 -24.47 3.78 8.39
N GLU A 129 -25.15 2.93 7.62
CA GLU A 129 -26.60 2.73 7.63
C GLU A 129 -27.07 1.50 8.42
N ALA A 130 -26.17 0.62 8.86
CA ALA A 130 -26.56 -0.52 9.69
C ALA A 130 -27.33 -0.08 10.95
N PRO A 131 -28.13 -0.97 11.56
CA PRO A 131 -28.69 -0.75 12.88
C PRO A 131 -27.56 -0.44 13.87
N ASN A 132 -27.64 0.73 14.52
CA ASN A 132 -26.58 1.28 15.37
C ASN A 132 -25.25 1.57 14.66
N GLY A 133 -25.27 1.78 13.34
CA GLY A 133 -24.12 2.18 12.53
C GLY A 133 -23.63 3.60 12.82
N ALA A 134 -22.62 4.05 12.08
CA ALA A 134 -21.90 5.28 12.35
C ALA A 134 -22.82 6.52 12.42
N ARG A 135 -23.84 6.63 11.56
CA ARG A 135 -24.80 7.74 11.61
C ARG A 135 -25.64 7.72 12.89
N TRP A 136 -26.08 6.54 13.32
CA TRP A 136 -26.82 6.39 14.57
C TRP A 136 -25.96 6.76 15.78
N VAL A 137 -24.71 6.26 15.84
CA VAL A 137 -23.77 6.60 16.93
C VAL A 137 -23.52 8.09 16.98
N ALA A 138 -23.25 8.73 15.83
CA ALA A 138 -23.01 10.16 15.75
C ALA A 138 -24.24 10.99 16.17
N ARG A 139 -25.46 10.51 15.89
CA ARG A 139 -26.70 11.14 16.36
C ARG A 139 -26.84 11.00 17.88
N ARG A 140 -26.75 9.78 18.40
CA ARG A 140 -26.88 9.51 19.85
C ARG A 140 -25.83 10.26 20.66
N LYS A 141 -24.59 10.32 20.18
CA LYS A 141 -23.52 11.10 20.80
C LYS A 141 -23.88 12.58 20.90
N ARG A 142 -24.41 13.18 19.82
CA ARG A 142 -24.83 14.59 19.82
C ARG A 142 -25.98 14.85 20.79
N GLU A 143 -27.00 13.99 20.80
CA GLU A 143 -28.12 14.09 21.76
C GLU A 143 -27.64 13.97 23.21
N PHE A 144 -26.70 13.05 23.47
CA PHE A 144 -26.08 12.90 24.78
C PHE A 144 -25.29 14.16 25.19
N GLU A 145 -24.46 14.68 24.29
CA GLU A 145 -23.67 15.90 24.52
C GLU A 145 -24.55 17.16 24.66
N SER A 146 -25.75 17.21 24.08
CA SER A 146 -26.65 18.37 24.25
C SER A 146 -27.43 18.36 25.57
N THR A 147 -27.50 17.22 26.25
CA THR A 147 -28.35 17.06 27.45
C THR A 147 -27.58 17.26 28.75
N LEU A 148 -26.24 17.14 28.71
CA LEU A 148 -25.39 17.19 29.90
C LEU A 148 -24.58 18.49 29.99
N PRO A 149 -24.25 18.98 31.19
CA PRO A 149 -23.31 20.07 31.36
C PRO A 149 -21.94 19.73 30.77
N GLU A 150 -21.26 20.73 30.17
CA GLU A 150 -19.96 20.58 29.50
C GLU A 150 -18.90 19.91 30.39
N GLN A 151 -18.86 20.29 31.67
CA GLN A 151 -17.94 19.73 32.67
C GLN A 151 -18.08 18.22 32.86
N VAL A 152 -19.32 17.70 32.76
CA VAL A 152 -19.61 16.27 32.85
C VAL A 152 -19.15 15.55 31.58
N ILE A 153 -19.41 16.16 30.42
CA ILE A 153 -19.00 15.63 29.12
C ILE A 153 -17.46 15.52 29.03
N ASP A 154 -16.75 16.54 29.48
CA ASP A 154 -15.29 16.56 29.47
C ASP A 154 -14.70 15.48 30.39
N ARG A 155 -15.31 15.28 31.55
CA ARG A 155 -14.92 14.20 32.47
C ARG A 155 -15.14 12.82 31.83
N ILE A 156 -16.28 12.61 31.17
CA ILE A 156 -16.59 11.35 30.47
C ILE A 156 -15.62 11.15 29.29
N LYS A 157 -15.31 12.18 28.50
CA LYS A 157 -14.31 12.12 27.43
C LYS A 157 -12.93 11.77 27.97
N ALA A 158 -12.53 12.36 29.10
CA ALA A 158 -11.26 12.05 29.75
C ALA A 158 -11.20 10.60 30.25
N GLN A 159 -12.30 10.07 30.80
CA GLN A 159 -12.42 8.66 31.19
C GLN A 159 -12.35 7.71 29.98
N ALA A 160 -13.09 8.02 28.91
CA ALA A 160 -13.08 7.22 27.68
C ALA A 160 -11.67 7.16 27.06
N ARG A 161 -10.92 8.26 27.06
CA ARG A 161 -9.51 8.30 26.62
C ARG A 161 -8.58 7.41 27.46
N ARG A 162 -8.91 7.18 28.73
CA ARG A 162 -8.19 6.28 29.64
C ARG A 162 -8.72 4.84 29.61
N HIS A 163 -9.69 4.55 28.74
CA HIS A 163 -10.42 3.27 28.72
C HIS A 163 -11.11 2.92 30.05
N GLU A 164 -11.41 3.93 30.88
CA GLU A 164 -12.14 3.79 32.13
C GLU A 164 -13.65 3.83 31.84
N THR A 165 -14.27 2.67 31.70
CA THR A 165 -15.71 2.57 31.36
C THR A 165 -16.62 2.42 32.59
N ALA A 166 -16.05 2.29 33.78
CA ALA A 166 -16.80 2.09 35.02
C ALA A 166 -17.38 3.41 35.53
N VAL A 167 -18.72 3.47 35.63
CA VAL A 167 -19.44 4.56 36.30
C VAL A 167 -19.83 4.07 37.69
N THR A 168 -19.27 4.68 38.73
CA THR A 168 -19.56 4.33 40.13
C THR A 168 -20.40 5.42 40.78
N ILE A 169 -21.41 5.00 41.54
CA ILE A 169 -22.17 5.86 42.44
C ILE A 169 -21.74 5.56 43.88
N GLU A 170 -21.35 6.59 44.61
CA GLU A 170 -21.13 6.47 46.05
C GLU A 170 -22.49 6.48 46.75
N VAL A 171 -22.74 5.46 47.56
CA VAL A 171 -23.98 5.31 48.31
C VAL A 171 -23.60 5.19 49.79
N HIS A 172 -24.24 5.99 50.65
CA HIS A 172 -24.08 5.83 52.09
C HIS A 172 -24.70 4.51 52.50
N LEU A 173 -23.88 3.63 53.09
CA LEU A 173 -24.36 2.36 53.64
C LEU A 173 -25.32 2.65 54.80
N SER A 174 -26.46 1.98 54.78
CA SER A 174 -27.38 1.97 55.93
C SER A 174 -26.73 1.24 57.12
N ALA A 175 -27.21 1.53 58.34
CA ALA A 175 -26.72 0.88 59.55
C ALA A 175 -26.79 -0.66 59.46
N ASP A 176 -27.83 -1.19 58.81
CA ASP A 176 -28.01 -2.64 58.59
C ASP A 176 -26.99 -3.22 57.60
N GLU A 177 -26.62 -2.47 56.56
CA GLU A 177 -25.61 -2.89 55.59
C GLU A 177 -24.19 -2.82 56.16
N ILE A 178 -23.93 -1.85 57.04
CA ILE A 178 -22.69 -1.78 57.83
C ILE A 178 -22.59 -2.99 58.76
N ALA A 179 -23.66 -3.32 59.48
CA ALA A 179 -23.70 -4.48 60.38
C ALA A 179 -23.45 -5.80 59.64
N LYS A 180 -24.10 -6.00 58.47
CA LYS A 180 -23.92 -7.19 57.63
C LYS A 180 -22.51 -7.32 57.06
N ARG A 181 -21.86 -6.22 56.65
CA ARG A 181 -20.48 -6.24 56.14
C ARG A 181 -19.44 -6.45 57.25
N SER A 182 -19.71 -5.94 58.45
CA SER A 182 -18.84 -6.11 59.63
C SER A 182 -18.84 -7.55 60.15
N ALA A 183 -19.96 -8.26 60.03
CA ALA A 183 -20.09 -9.67 60.38
C ALA A 183 -19.37 -10.63 59.41
N GLY A 184 -19.11 -10.20 58.17
CA GLY A 184 -18.47 -10.99 57.11
C GLY A 184 -16.94 -10.94 57.05
N GLY A 185 -16.26 -10.30 58.01
CA GLY A 185 -14.80 -10.38 58.16
C GLY A 185 -13.96 -9.44 57.28
N GLN A 186 -14.55 -8.45 56.60
CA GLN A 186 -13.78 -7.43 55.87
C GLN A 186 -13.81 -6.09 56.61
N ARG A 187 -12.65 -5.69 57.18
CA ARG A 187 -12.48 -4.41 57.89
C ARG A 187 -12.76 -3.23 56.95
N VAL A 188 -13.77 -2.43 57.27
CA VAL A 188 -14.05 -1.15 56.62
C VAL A 188 -13.46 -0.02 57.46
N THR A 189 -12.46 0.68 56.93
CA THR A 189 -12.02 1.99 57.47
C THR A 189 -13.00 3.06 57.00
N VAL A 190 -13.83 3.56 57.92
CA VAL A 190 -14.68 4.73 57.70
C VAL A 190 -13.85 5.97 58.03
N LYS A 191 -13.56 6.82 57.03
CA LYS A 191 -13.09 8.19 57.29
C LYS A 191 -14.30 9.09 57.46
N SER A 192 -14.55 9.52 58.70
CA SER A 192 -15.49 10.62 58.98
C SER A 192 -14.81 11.95 58.69
N GLY A 193 -15.26 12.65 57.66
CA GLY A 193 -14.96 14.08 57.46
C GLY A 193 -16.06 14.91 58.11
N VAL A 194 -15.65 15.82 59.01
CA VAL A 194 -16.44 16.96 59.50
C VAL A 194 -16.30 18.09 58.50
#